data_AF-A0AA50PUE9-F1
#
_entry.id   AF-A0AA50PUE9-F1
#
_cell.length_a   1.000
_cell.length_b   1.000
_cell.length_c   1.000
_cell.angle_alpha   90.00
_cell.angle_beta   90.00
_cell.angle_gamma   90.00
#
_symmetry.space_group_name_H-M   'P 1'
#
loop_
_entity.id
_entity.type
_entity.pdbx_description
1 polymer ?
#
loop_
_entity_poly.entity_id
_entity_poly.type
_entity_poly.pdbx_seq_one_letter_code
_entity_poly.pdbx_strand_id
1 'polypeptide(L)' 'KDLVYLEPSPGFCEKNSRLDIIGTHGRTCNEASMSVDGCDLLCCGRGFKTEKMFVVERC' A
#
# COMPACT_ATOMS: atom_id res chain seq x y z
N LYS A 1 20.21 15.05 -14.15
CA LYS A 1 20.31 15.59 -12.79
C LYS A 1 19.63 14.58 -11.90
N ASP A 2 20.41 13.95 -11.04
CA ASP A 2 20.07 12.68 -10.41
C ASP A 2 19.77 12.88 -8.93
N LEU A 3 18.92 12.02 -8.37
CA LEU A 3 18.62 11.99 -6.94
C LEU A 3 19.65 11.11 -6.22
N VAL A 4 20.24 11.62 -5.15
CA VAL A 4 21.21 10.90 -4.31
C VAL A 4 20.63 10.78 -2.90
N TYR A 5 20.70 9.57 -2.34
CA TYR A 5 20.26 9.25 -0.98
C TYR A 5 21.40 8.55 -0.21
N LEU A 6 21.42 8.74 1.10
CA LEU A 6 22.49 8.26 1.99
C LEU A 6 22.13 6.94 2.69
N GLU A 7 20.84 6.73 2.97
CA GLU A 7 20.34 5.60 3.76
C GLU A 7 19.28 4.80 2.98
N PRO A 8 19.18 3.48 3.21
CA PRO A 8 18.15 2.65 2.60
C PRO A 8 16.76 3.03 3.15
N SER A 9 15.73 2.84 2.31
CA SER A 9 14.35 3.08 2.74
C SER A 9 13.91 2.08 3.82
N PRO A 10 13.20 2.53 4.87
CA PRO A 10 12.65 1.66 5.88
C PRO A 10 11.52 0.79 5.32
N GLY A 11 11.09 -0.22 6.08
CA GLY A 11 9.88 -0.97 5.77
C GLY A 11 8.62 -0.16 6.08
N PHE A 12 7.69 -0.10 5.12
CA PHE A 12 6.44 0.68 5.24
C PHE A 12 5.19 -0.16 5.58
N CYS A 13 5.36 -1.48 5.73
CA CYS A 13 4.26 -2.42 5.96
C CYS A 13 3.55 -2.20 7.30
N GLU A 14 4.34 -1.95 8.36
CA GLU A 14 3.86 -1.81 9.73
C GLU A 14 4.01 -0.37 10.21
N LYS A 15 3.19 0.00 11.19
CA LYS A 15 3.24 1.32 11.80
C LYS A 15 4.55 1.49 12.57
N ASN A 16 5.30 2.55 12.28
CA ASN A 16 6.46 2.97 13.04
C ASN A 16 6.36 4.47 13.37
N SER A 17 5.88 4.78 14.57
CA SER A 17 5.70 6.15 15.06
C SER A 17 6.99 6.94 15.24
N ARG A 18 8.17 6.29 15.26
CA ARG A 18 9.45 7.01 15.35
C ARG A 18 9.87 7.62 14.01
N LEU A 19 9.40 7.03 12.91
CA LEU A 19 9.70 7.45 11.54
C LEU A 19 8.46 8.01 10.83
N ASP A 20 7.38 8.29 11.57
CA ASP A 20 6.08 8.71 11.04
C ASP A 20 5.49 7.79 9.95
N ILE A 21 5.80 6.50 10.04
CA ILE A 21 5.26 5.49 9.14
C ILE A 21 3.93 4.98 9.70
N ILE A 22 2.85 5.11 8.94
CA ILE A 22 1.49 4.74 9.37
C ILE A 22 1.25 3.22 9.19
N GLY A 23 1.96 2.57 8.26
CA GLY A 23 1.72 1.19 7.84
C GLY A 23 0.78 1.09 6.63
N THR A 24 0.59 -0.12 6.10
CA THR A 24 -0.29 -0.37 4.94
C THR A 24 -1.65 -0.97 5.28
N HIS A 25 -1.97 -1.07 6.57
CA HIS A 25 -3.25 -1.61 7.04
C HIS A 25 -4.43 -0.74 6.59
N GLY A 26 -5.49 -1.37 6.09
CA GLY A 26 -6.72 -0.68 5.66
C GLY A 26 -6.61 0.10 4.35
N ARG A 27 -5.50 -0.02 3.62
CA ARG A 27 -5.36 0.60 2.29
C ARG A 27 -6.09 -0.23 1.24
N THR A 28 -6.76 0.45 0.30
CA THR A 28 -7.30 -0.19 -0.91
C THR A 28 -6.15 -0.67 -1.79
N CYS A 29 -6.25 -1.90 -2.26
CA CYS A 29 -5.31 -2.52 -3.18
C CYS A 29 -6.05 -3.07 -4.41
N ASN A 30 -5.31 -3.34 -5.48
CA ASN A 30 -5.86 -3.94 -6.68
C ASN A 30 -5.50 -5.44 -6.74
N GLU A 31 -6.50 -6.32 -6.74
CA GLU A 31 -6.30 -7.77 -6.75
C GLU A 31 -5.67 -8.27 -8.06
N ALA A 32 -5.97 -7.63 -9.20
CA ALA A 32 -5.47 -8.05 -10.51
C ALA A 32 -4.05 -7.54 -10.83
N SER A 33 -3.47 -6.71 -9.97
CA SER A 33 -2.16 -6.08 -10.22
C SER A 33 -1.03 -6.86 -9.55
N MET A 34 0.06 -7.06 -10.30
CA MET A 34 1.31 -7.64 -9.78
C MET A 34 2.33 -6.56 -9.38
N SER A 35 1.96 -5.28 -9.51
CA SER A 35 2.80 -4.13 -9.18
C SER A 35 2.65 -3.75 -7.70
N VAL A 36 3.30 -2.68 -7.25
CA VAL A 36 3.25 -2.18 -5.87
C VAL A 36 1.84 -1.81 -5.39
N ASP A 37 0.91 -1.58 -6.30
CA ASP A 37 -0.53 -1.39 -6.07
C ASP A 37 -1.30 -2.73 -5.91
N GLY A 38 -0.65 -3.84 -6.24
CA GLY A 38 -1.12 -5.19 -6.06
C GLY A 38 -1.32 -5.56 -4.60
N CYS A 39 -2.40 -6.27 -4.29
CA CYS A 39 -2.70 -6.64 -2.91
C CYS A 39 -1.58 -7.49 -2.27
N ASP A 40 -0.89 -8.34 -3.01
CA ASP A 40 0.20 -9.16 -2.48
C ASP A 40 1.36 -8.32 -1.92
N LEU A 41 1.75 -7.28 -2.65
CA LEU A 41 2.83 -6.37 -2.25
C LEU A 41 2.34 -5.31 -1.26
N LEU A 42 1.19 -4.67 -1.52
CA LEU A 42 0.66 -3.59 -0.68
C LEU A 42 0.26 -4.09 0.71
N CYS A 43 -0.31 -5.30 0.79
CA CYS A 43 -0.69 -5.93 2.05
C CYS A 43 0.45 -6.76 2.66
N CYS A 44 1.64 -6.74 2.06
CA CYS A 44 2.86 -7.39 2.55
C CYS A 44 2.66 -8.88 2.86
N GLY A 45 1.93 -9.61 1.99
CA GLY A 45 1.65 -11.04 2.15
C GLY A 45 0.69 -11.40 3.29
N ARG A 46 0.06 -10.43 3.98
CA ARG A 46 -0.90 -10.69 5.07
C ARG A 46 -2.29 -11.13 4.57
N GLY A 47 -2.50 -11.14 3.26
CA GLY A 47 -3.82 -11.30 2.63
C GLY A 47 -4.62 -10.00 2.60
N PHE A 48 -5.79 -10.06 1.97
CA PHE A 48 -6.69 -8.91 1.78
C PHE A 48 -8.15 -9.35 1.83
N LYS A 49 -9.05 -8.39 2.09
CA LYS A 49 -10.50 -8.61 2.06
C LYS A 49 -11.07 -7.86 0.87
N THR A 50 -11.83 -8.55 0.03
CA THR A 50 -12.56 -7.93 -1.08
C THR A 50 -13.96 -7.53 -0.61
N GLU A 51 -14.32 -6.27 -0.84
CA GLU A 51 -15.65 -5.73 -0.52
C GLU A 51 -16.25 -5.05 -1.75
N LYS A 52 -17.50 -5.38 -2.09
CA LYS A 52 -18.21 -4.79 -3.22
C LYS A 52 -19.05 -3.63 -2.71
N MET A 53 -18.84 -2.44 -3.28
CA MET A 53 -19.57 -1.22 -2.93
C MET A 53 -20.36 -0.74 -4.15
N PHE A 54 -21.59 -0.27 -3.94
CA PHE A 54 -22.36 0.39 -4.98
C PHE A 54 -21.92 1.85 -5.08
N VAL A 55 -21.44 2.24 -6.26
CA VAL A 55 -21.01 3.63 -6.54
C VAL A 55 -22.10 4.26 -7.41
N VAL A 56 -22.62 5.42 -6.98
CA VAL A 56 -23.54 6.22 -7.79
C VAL A 56 -22.71 7.26 -8.54
N GLU A 57 -22.67 7.13 -9.86
CA GLU A 57 -22.01 8.09 -10.75
C GLU A 57 -23.04 8.86 -11.58
N ARG A 58 -22.66 10.07 -12.05
CA ARG A 58 -23.49 10.85 -12.97
C ARG A 58 -23.23 10.33 -14.38
N CYS A 59 -24.20 9.61 -14.94
CA CYS A 59 -24.18 9.13 -16.32
C CYS A 59 -24.66 10.20 -17.30
#